data_AF-A0A0S8H3B9-F1
#
_entry.id   AF-A0A0S8H3B9-F1
#
_cell.length_a   1.000
_cell.length_b   1.000
_cell.length_c   1.000
_cell.angle_alpha   90.00
_cell.angle_beta   90.00
_cell.angle_gamma   90.00
#
_symmetry.space_group_name_H-M   'P 1'
#
loop_
_entity.id
_entity.type
_entity.pdbx_description
1 polymer ?
#
loop_
_entity_poly.entity_id
_entity_poly.type
_entity_poly.pdbx_seq_one_letter_code
_entity_poly.pdbx_strand_id
1 'polypeptide(L)'
;MRKPRVLTVTEAARNFSDLLNRVFYRGESAILIRNGIAVARVVPPEPVSVPARQLAECWAALPHLTRSEADRLAEELDEARRALPPAVPRWE
;
A
#
# COMPACT_ATOMS: atom_id res chain seq x y z
N MET A 1 1.75 -1.60 -7.08
CA MET A 1 0.78 -0.51 -6.84
C MET A 1 0.97 0.58 -7.88
N ARG A 2 -0.06 0.97 -8.65
CA ARG A 2 0.04 2.14 -9.54
C ARG A 2 0.33 3.38 -8.70
N LYS A 3 1.24 4.26 -9.15
CA LYS A 3 1.52 5.53 -8.47
C LYS A 3 0.23 6.37 -8.42
N PRO A 4 -0.14 6.94 -7.26
CA PRO A 4 -1.32 7.79 -7.16
C PRO A 4 -1.13 9.06 -7.99
N ARG A 5 -2.19 9.49 -8.67
CA ARG A 5 -2.19 10.74 -9.44
C ARG A 5 -2.25 11.93 -8.50
N VAL A 6 -1.52 13.00 -8.78
CA VAL A 6 -1.58 14.25 -7.99
C VAL A 6 -2.53 15.23 -8.70
N LEU A 7 -3.49 15.77 -7.97
CA LEU A 7 -4.48 16.75 -8.46
C LEU A 7 -4.58 17.91 -7.48
N THR A 8 -4.75 19.12 -7.98
CA THR A 8 -5.17 20.22 -7.11
C THR A 8 -6.60 19.99 -6.63
N VAL A 9 -6.95 20.53 -5.45
CA VAL A 9 -8.34 20.48 -4.95
C VAL A 9 -9.32 21.06 -5.96
N THR A 10 -8.94 22.11 -6.68
CA THR A 10 -9.80 22.75 -7.68
C THR A 10 -10.01 21.88 -8.92
N GLU A 11 -8.98 21.17 -9.41
CA GLU A 11 -9.13 20.20 -10.50
C GLU A 11 -10.01 19.02 -10.10
N ALA A 12 -9.85 18.53 -8.86
CA ALA A 12 -10.67 17.45 -8.33
C ALA A 12 -12.13 17.87 -8.16
N ALA A 13 -12.40 19.10 -7.69
CA ALA A 13 -13.76 19.62 -7.56
C ALA A 13 -14.46 19.76 -8.92
N ARG A 14 -13.76 20.25 -9.96
CA ARG A 14 -14.30 20.38 -11.31
C ARG A 14 -14.61 19.04 -11.98
N ASN A 15 -13.87 17.99 -11.62
CA ASN A 15 -13.98 16.66 -12.23
C ASN A 15 -14.39 15.59 -11.21
N PHE A 16 -15.18 15.97 -10.19
CA PHE A 16 -15.39 15.12 -9.02
C PHE A 16 -16.02 13.76 -9.35
N SER A 17 -17.08 13.75 -10.17
CA SER A 17 -17.74 12.50 -10.57
C SER A 17 -16.82 11.58 -11.38
N ASP A 18 -16.02 12.15 -12.28
CA ASP A 18 -15.06 11.41 -13.10
C ASP A 18 -13.89 10.86 -12.26
N LEU A 19 -13.42 11.63 -11.27
CA LEU A 19 -12.47 11.15 -10.26
C LEU A 19 -13.03 9.94 -9.51
N LEU A 20 -14.25 10.01 -8.99
CA LEU A 20 -14.87 8.90 -8.27
C LEU A 20 -15.09 7.67 -9.17
N ASN A 21 -15.53 7.88 -10.42
CA ASN A 21 -15.72 6.78 -11.38
C ASN A 21 -14.40 6.04 -11.65
N ARG A 22 -13.28 6.75 -11.81
CA ARG A 22 -11.97 6.09 -11.98
C ARG A 22 -11.51 5.36 -10.73
N VAL A 23 -11.70 5.96 -9.57
CA VAL A 23 -11.35 5.32 -8.29
C VAL A 23 -12.17 4.03 -8.11
N PHE A 24 -13.47 4.08 -8.36
CA PHE A 24 -14.38 2.94 -8.20
C PHE A 24 -14.18 1.86 -9.27
N TYR A 25 -14.29 2.22 -10.55
CA TYR A 25 -14.29 1.23 -11.63
C TYR A 25 -12.90 0.81 -12.10
N ARG A 26 -11.85 1.62 -11.85
CA ARG A 26 -10.47 1.33 -12.34
C ARG A 26 -9.47 1.08 -11.20
N GLY A 27 -9.92 1.14 -9.94
CA GLY A 27 -9.04 0.98 -8.78
C GLY A 27 -7.94 2.05 -8.70
N GLU A 28 -8.14 3.21 -9.32
CA GLU A 28 -7.16 4.29 -9.29
C GLU A 28 -7.16 5.00 -7.93
N SER A 29 -6.07 5.70 -7.63
CA SER A 29 -5.97 6.55 -6.43
C SER A 29 -5.44 7.94 -6.79
N ALA A 30 -5.85 8.94 -6.02
CA ALA A 30 -5.42 10.32 -6.21
C ALA A 30 -5.04 11.00 -4.89
N ILE A 31 -3.97 11.79 -4.92
CA ILE A 31 -3.59 12.72 -3.84
C ILE A 31 -4.10 14.10 -4.24
N LEU A 32 -4.88 14.72 -3.36
CA LEU A 32 -5.37 16.08 -3.53
C LEU A 32 -4.41 17.04 -2.83
N ILE A 33 -3.96 18.07 -3.55
CA ILE A 33 -3.06 19.10 -3.05
C ILE A 33 -3.73 20.48 -3.02
N ARG A 34 -3.41 21.28 -2.00
CA ARG A 34 -3.76 22.71 -1.91
C ARG A 34 -2.47 23.48 -1.62
N ASN A 35 -2.14 24.46 -2.45
CA ASN A 35 -0.90 25.24 -2.34
C ASN A 35 0.37 24.37 -2.25
N GLY A 36 0.44 23.28 -3.04
CA GLY A 36 1.56 22.34 -3.04
C GLY A 36 1.57 21.32 -1.90
N ILE A 37 0.67 21.45 -0.91
CA ILE A 37 0.60 20.57 0.26
C ILE A 37 -0.49 19.51 0.05
N ALA A 38 -0.18 18.24 0.29
CA ALA A 38 -1.17 17.16 0.29
C ALA A 38 -2.18 17.33 1.43
N VAL A 39 -3.47 17.37 1.09
CA VAL A 39 -4.56 17.59 2.04
C VAL A 39 -5.55 16.44 2.12
N ALA A 40 -5.63 15.59 1.09
CA ALA A 40 -6.50 14.42 1.11
C ALA A 40 -5.98 13.35 0.13
N ARG A 41 -6.44 12.10 0.33
CA ARG A 41 -6.23 11.00 -0.60
C ARG A 41 -7.56 10.31 -0.89
N VAL A 42 -7.87 10.12 -2.16
CA VAL A 42 -9.04 9.37 -2.62
C VAL A 42 -8.58 8.00 -3.08
N VAL A 43 -9.15 6.95 -2.47
CA VAL A 43 -8.82 5.54 -2.72
C VAL A 43 -10.12 4.74 -2.86
N PRO A 44 -10.08 3.54 -3.48
CA PRO A 44 -11.20 2.63 -3.47
C PRO A 44 -11.62 2.30 -2.01
N PRO A 45 -12.92 2.10 -1.74
CA PRO A 45 -13.45 1.93 -0.38
C PRO A 45 -12.97 0.64 0.29
N GLU A 46 -12.73 -0.43 -0.47
CA GLU A 46 -12.13 -1.65 0.03
C GLU A 46 -10.66 -1.70 -0.36
N PRO A 47 -9.75 -2.15 0.54
CA PRO A 47 -8.43 -2.55 0.09
C PRO A 47 -8.65 -3.61 -0.99
N VAL A 48 -7.99 -3.45 -2.13
CA VAL A 48 -8.00 -4.47 -3.17
C VAL A 48 -7.38 -5.71 -2.54
N SER A 49 -8.22 -6.59 -1.97
CA SER A 49 -7.76 -7.86 -1.45
C SER A 49 -7.36 -8.67 -2.65
N VAL A 50 -6.07 -8.93 -2.76
CA VAL A 50 -5.56 -9.82 -3.78
C VAL A 50 -5.71 -11.25 -3.25
N PRO A 51 -6.18 -12.20 -4.06
CA PRO A 51 -6.17 -13.59 -3.68
C PRO A 51 -4.75 -14.01 -3.28
N ALA A 52 -4.60 -14.89 -2.28
CA ALA A 52 -3.28 -15.32 -1.80
C ALA A 52 -2.37 -15.86 -2.94
N ARG A 53 -2.96 -16.49 -3.97
CA ARG A 53 -2.24 -16.91 -5.19
C ARG A 53 -1.54 -15.75 -5.90
N GLN A 54 -2.17 -14.59 -5.97
CA GLN A 54 -1.62 -13.41 -6.64
C GLN A 54 -0.48 -12.81 -5.82
N LEU A 55 -0.54 -12.90 -4.47
CA LEU A 55 0.59 -12.57 -3.62
C LEU A 55 1.77 -13.50 -3.89
N ALA A 56 1.54 -14.81 -4.00
CA ALA A 56 2.58 -15.79 -4.32
C ALA A 56 3.20 -15.54 -5.70
N GLU A 57 2.38 -15.24 -6.71
CA GLU A 57 2.82 -14.86 -8.05
C GLU A 57 3.69 -13.58 -8.03
N CYS A 58 3.26 -12.55 -7.29
CA CYS A 58 4.06 -11.33 -7.10
C CYS A 58 5.39 -11.65 -6.40
N TRP A 59 5.37 -12.51 -5.38
CA TRP A 59 6.57 -12.88 -4.63
C TRP A 59 7.63 -13.54 -5.52
N ALA A 60 7.19 -14.40 -6.45
CA ALA A 60 8.08 -15.05 -7.41
C ALA A 60 8.69 -14.07 -8.43
N ALA A 61 8.01 -12.94 -8.70
CA ALA A 61 8.45 -11.94 -9.67
C ALA A 61 9.32 -10.82 -9.07
N LEU A 62 9.46 -10.76 -7.75
CA LEU A 62 10.25 -9.73 -7.08
C LEU A 62 11.76 -10.04 -7.20
N PRO A 63 12.62 -9.01 -7.25
CA PRO A 63 14.06 -9.22 -7.19
C PRO A 63 14.42 -9.92 -5.89
N HIS A 64 15.25 -10.96 -6.01
CA HIS A 64 15.78 -11.66 -4.85
C HIS A 64 16.85 -10.82 -4.15
N LEU A 65 16.88 -10.92 -2.82
CA LEU A 65 17.97 -10.40 -2.02
C LEU A 65 19.27 -11.09 -2.40
N THR A 66 20.37 -10.34 -2.38
CA THR A 66 21.70 -10.93 -2.34
C THR A 66 21.90 -11.72 -1.05
N ARG A 67 22.89 -12.61 -1.02
CA ARG A 67 23.20 -13.40 0.18
C ARG A 67 23.42 -12.50 1.41
N SER A 68 24.21 -11.44 1.27
CA SER A 68 24.49 -10.50 2.37
C SER A 68 23.26 -9.73 2.84
N GLU A 69 22.33 -9.38 1.94
CA GLU A 69 21.08 -8.72 2.32
C GLU A 69 20.14 -9.69 3.02
N ALA A 70 20.11 -10.95 2.58
CA ALA A 70 19.32 -12.00 3.22
C ALA A 70 19.83 -12.30 4.64
N ASP A 71 21.16 -12.38 4.82
CA ASP A 71 21.78 -12.62 6.13
C ASP A 71 21.46 -11.46 7.09
N ARG A 72 21.60 -10.20 6.64
CA ARG A 72 21.23 -9.02 7.44
C ARG A 72 19.76 -9.01 7.81
N LEU A 73 18.87 -9.30 6.85
CA LEU A 73 17.43 -9.36 7.11
C LEU A 73 17.09 -10.45 8.14
N ALA A 74 17.78 -11.59 8.10
CA ALA A 74 17.59 -12.65 9.09
C ALA A 74 17.96 -12.18 10.51
N GLU A 75 19.10 -11.50 10.66
CA GLU A 75 19.54 -10.92 11.94
C GLU A 75 18.52 -9.88 12.47
N GLU A 76 18.04 -8.97 11.61
CA GLU A 76 17.04 -7.97 11.95
C GLU A 76 15.71 -8.60 12.39
N LEU A 77 15.28 -9.67 11.71
CA LEU A 77 14.06 -10.40 12.09
C LEU A 77 14.21 -11.10 13.44
N ASP A 78 15.37 -11.67 13.74
CA ASP A 78 15.62 -12.32 15.02
C ASP A 78 15.75 -11.32 16.18
N GLU A 79 16.30 -10.14 15.92
CA GLU A 79 16.25 -9.03 16.88
C GLU A 79 14.81 -8.55 17.12
N ALA A 80 14.05 -8.31 16.06
CA ALA A 80 12.66 -7.88 16.16
C ALA A 80 11.80 -8.91 16.92
N ARG A 81 11.97 -10.22 16.65
CA ARG A 81 11.25 -11.28 17.36
C ARG A 81 11.57 -11.31 18.85
N ARG A 82 12.83 -11.09 19.24
CA ARG A 82 13.24 -11.01 20.65
C ARG A 82 12.63 -9.80 21.36
N ALA A 83 12.33 -8.73 20.63
CA ALA A 83 11.69 -7.53 21.15
C ALA A 83 10.16 -7.63 21.22
N LEU A 84 9.53 -8.63 20.59
CA LEU A 84 8.08 -8.79 20.64
C LEU A 84 7.65 -9.25 22.04
N PRO A 85 6.55 -8.69 22.58
CA PRO A 85 5.96 -9.23 23.79
C PRO A 85 5.52 -10.67 23.56
N PRO A 86 5.49 -11.51 24.62
CA PRO A 86 4.98 -12.88 24.50
C PRO A 86 3.57 -12.85 23.90
N ALA A 87 3.33 -13.74 22.94
CA ALA A 87 2.02 -13.87 22.32
C ALA A 87 1.01 -14.27 23.40
N VAL A 88 0.01 -13.41 23.64
CA VAL A 88 -1.10 -13.75 24.52
C VAL A 88 -2.02 -14.67 23.73
N PRO A 89 -2.21 -15.95 24.13
CA PRO A 89 -3.18 -16.81 23.47
C PRO A 89 -4.56 -16.19 23.64
N ARG A 90 -5.19 -15.84 22.52
CA ARG A 90 -6.51 -15.18 22.50
C ARG A 90 -7.68 -16.18 22.51
N TRP A 91 -7.37 -17.48 22.56
CA TRP A 91 -8.31 -18.57 22.36
C TRP A 91 -8.22 -19.67 23.43
N GLU A 92 -7.74 -19.33 24.63
CA GLU A 92 -7.91 -20.15 25.84
C GLU A 92 -8.98 -19.55 26.76
#